data_AF-A0A662CC79-F1
#
_entry.id   AF-A0A662CC79-F1
#
_cell.length_a   1.000
_cell.length_b   1.000
_cell.length_c   1.000
_cell.angle_alpha   90.00
_cell.angle_beta   90.00
_cell.angle_gamma   90.00
#
_symmetry.space_group_name_H-M   'P 1'
#
loop_
_entity.id
_entity.type
_entity.pdbx_description
1 polymer ?
#
loop_
_entity_poly.entity_id
_entity_poly.type
_entity_poly.pdbx_seq_one_letter_code
_entity_poly.pdbx_strand_id
1 'polypeptide(L)'
;MNYRIEKVLAFLFLLVVLLLTWYLFLIDDFVIESEERITGVFASLAMGFGIFQFWLNELNTDRRKLYDMRYESYKEFVLQIERISESMHIEMTGDEVGSIHNLLSRLMNHLDRINSTIAMSSDFLFPGLHLSPETKSMVSIVGNILTRTNEFRLKVEKANREGKDIARDFMHSHDRMHWHNEIRELLNELHTSKHDFYRLLRNYL
;
A
#
# COMPACT_ATOMS: atom_id res chain seq x y z
N MET A 1 1.36 -21.62 -17.09
CA MET A 1 0.86 -21.50 -18.47
C MET A 1 0.65 -20.01 -18.76
N ASN A 2 0.80 -19.53 -20.00
CA ASN A 2 0.83 -18.08 -20.26
C ASN A 2 -0.59 -17.50 -20.20
N TYR A 3 -0.85 -16.55 -19.30
CA TYR A 3 -2.15 -15.87 -19.11
C TYR A 3 -2.77 -15.36 -20.43
N ARG A 4 -1.94 -14.94 -21.39
CA ARG A 4 -2.41 -14.52 -22.71
C ARG A 4 -3.02 -15.69 -23.49
N ILE A 5 -2.41 -16.88 -23.41
CA ILE A 5 -2.89 -18.09 -24.08
C ILE A 5 -4.19 -18.57 -23.43
N GLU A 6 -4.28 -18.56 -22.10
CA GLU A 6 -5.51 -18.94 -21.39
C GLU A 6 -6.70 -18.03 -21.71
N LYS A 7 -6.48 -16.72 -21.81
CA LYS A 7 -7.51 -15.79 -22.29
C LYS A 7 -7.95 -16.11 -23.71
N VAL A 8 -6.99 -16.32 -24.62
CA VAL A 8 -7.30 -16.68 -26.01
C VAL A 8 -8.12 -17.97 -26.06
N LEU A 9 -7.78 -18.98 -25.26
CA LEU A 9 -8.55 -20.22 -25.15
C LEU A 9 -9.98 -19.98 -24.64
N ALA A 10 -10.18 -19.13 -23.62
CA ALA A 10 -11.51 -18.78 -23.14
C ALA A 10 -12.37 -18.10 -24.23
N PHE A 11 -11.78 -17.19 -25.02
CA PHE A 11 -12.48 -16.56 -26.15
C PHE A 11 -12.74 -17.54 -27.30
N LEU A 12 -11.80 -18.45 -27.60
CA LEU A 12 -12.01 -19.51 -28.59
C LEU A 12 -13.14 -20.46 -28.18
N PHE A 13 -13.24 -20.80 -26.90
CA PHE A 13 -14.36 -21.59 -26.37
C PHE A 13 -15.70 -20.91 -26.63
N LEU A 14 -15.82 -19.61 -26.34
CA LEU A 14 -17.05 -18.85 -26.63
C LEU A 14 -17.40 -18.88 -28.13
N LEU A 15 -16.40 -18.73 -29.00
CA LEU A 15 -16.59 -18.80 -30.45
C LEU A 15 -17.07 -20.18 -30.89
N VAL A 16 -16.52 -21.26 -30.32
CA VAL A 16 -16.95 -22.64 -30.57
C VAL A 16 -18.40 -22.86 -30.11
N VAL A 17 -18.79 -22.36 -28.93
CA VAL A 17 -20.18 -22.44 -28.45
C VAL A 17 -21.15 -21.73 -29.41
N LEU A 18 -20.78 -20.54 -29.89
CA LEU A 18 -21.60 -19.79 -30.85
C LEU A 18 -21.77 -20.55 -32.16
N LEU A 19 -20.69 -21.11 -32.71
CA LEU A 19 -20.72 -21.90 -33.94
C LEU A 19 -21.50 -23.21 -33.79
N LEU A 20 -21.35 -23.91 -32.67
CA LEU A 20 -22.11 -25.12 -32.37
C LEU A 20 -23.61 -24.84 -32.22
N THR A 21 -23.96 -23.79 -31.50
CA THR A 21 -25.37 -23.39 -31.33
C THR A 21 -25.98 -23.00 -32.67
N TRP A 22 -25.23 -22.25 -33.49
CA TRP A 22 -25.64 -21.92 -34.85
C TRP A 22 -25.86 -23.17 -35.70
N TYR A 23 -24.90 -24.09 -35.73
CA TYR A 23 -24.98 -25.33 -36.51
C TYR A 23 -26.17 -26.20 -36.11
N LEU A 24 -26.32 -26.49 -34.81
CA LEU A 24 -27.34 -27.42 -34.31
C LEU A 24 -28.78 -26.93 -34.52
N PHE A 25 -29.03 -25.63 -34.29
CA PHE A 25 -30.40 -25.10 -34.29
C PHE A 25 -30.82 -24.42 -35.59
N LEU A 26 -29.88 -24.05 -36.47
CA LEU A 26 -30.19 -23.37 -37.74
C LEU A 26 -29.81 -24.15 -39.00
N ILE A 27 -28.88 -25.10 -38.93
CA ILE A 27 -28.49 -25.92 -40.09
C ILE A 27 -29.05 -27.34 -39.97
N ASP A 28 -28.85 -27.97 -38.81
CA ASP A 28 -29.22 -29.37 -38.59
C ASP A 28 -30.71 -29.56 -38.18
N ASP A 29 -31.44 -28.45 -37.98
CA ASP A 29 -32.86 -28.44 -37.59
C ASP A 29 -33.18 -29.39 -36.42
N PHE A 30 -32.26 -29.48 -35.44
CA PHE A 30 -32.31 -30.44 -34.34
C PHE A 30 -33.64 -30.41 -33.55
N VAL A 31 -34.33 -29.26 -33.56
CA VAL A 31 -35.70 -29.09 -33.04
C VAL A 31 -36.58 -28.47 -34.12
N ILE A 32 -37.63 -29.17 -34.51
CA ILE A 32 -38.54 -28.77 -35.61
C ILE A 32 -39.52 -27.67 -35.14
N GLU A 33 -39.97 -27.71 -33.89
CA GLU A 33 -40.88 -26.72 -33.34
C GLU A 33 -40.19 -25.39 -33.03
N SER A 34 -40.78 -24.28 -33.50
CA SER A 34 -40.16 -22.96 -33.44
C SER A 34 -39.95 -22.42 -32.02
N GLU A 35 -40.89 -22.68 -31.10
CA GLU A 35 -40.81 -22.19 -29.71
C GLU A 35 -39.74 -22.95 -28.89
N GLU A 36 -39.68 -24.27 -29.05
CA GLU A 36 -38.68 -25.11 -28.40
C GLU A 36 -37.27 -24.84 -28.93
N ARG A 37 -37.14 -24.55 -30.24
CA ARG A 37 -35.87 -24.16 -30.86
C ARG A 37 -35.32 -22.86 -30.27
N ILE A 38 -36.15 -21.83 -30.12
CA ILE A 38 -35.74 -20.55 -29.51
C ILE A 38 -35.27 -20.77 -28.08
N THR A 39 -36.01 -21.58 -27.31
CA THR A 39 -35.68 -21.91 -25.92
C THR A 39 -34.35 -22.66 -25.83
N GLY A 40 -34.12 -23.64 -26.72
CA GLY A 40 -32.86 -24.40 -26.79
C GLY A 40 -31.65 -23.53 -27.15
N VAL A 41 -31.81 -22.57 -28.08
CA VAL A 41 -30.77 -21.59 -28.41
C VAL A 41 -30.43 -20.74 -27.18
N PHE A 42 -31.43 -20.18 -26.50
CA PHE A 42 -31.19 -19.38 -25.30
C PHE A 42 -30.51 -20.19 -24.19
N ALA A 43 -30.97 -21.42 -23.93
CA ALA A 43 -30.38 -22.29 -22.93
C ALA A 43 -28.90 -22.61 -23.24
N SER A 44 -28.59 -22.94 -24.50
CA SER A 44 -27.24 -23.28 -24.94
C SER A 44 -26.28 -22.09 -24.85
N LEU A 45 -26.73 -20.91 -25.30
CA LEU A 45 -25.96 -19.67 -25.20
C LEU A 45 -25.76 -19.25 -23.75
N ALA A 46 -26.81 -19.31 -22.91
CA ALA A 46 -26.74 -18.97 -21.50
C ALA A 46 -25.77 -19.89 -20.76
N MET A 47 -25.81 -21.19 -21.03
CA MET A 47 -24.90 -22.17 -20.42
C MET A 47 -23.44 -21.91 -20.84
N GLY A 48 -23.18 -21.74 -22.13
CA GLY A 48 -21.84 -21.46 -22.63
C GLY A 48 -21.30 -20.12 -22.13
N PHE A 49 -22.15 -19.10 -22.02
CA PHE A 49 -21.79 -17.82 -21.43
C PHE A 49 -21.49 -17.93 -19.93
N GLY A 50 -22.27 -18.72 -19.18
CA GLY A 50 -22.01 -19.00 -17.76
C GLY A 50 -20.67 -19.67 -17.52
N ILE A 51 -20.31 -20.68 -18.32
CA ILE A 51 -19.00 -21.36 -18.24
C ILE A 51 -17.88 -20.37 -18.61
N PHE A 52 -18.07 -19.56 -19.64
CA PHE A 52 -17.10 -18.53 -20.03
C PHE A 52 -16.87 -17.50 -18.91
N GLN A 53 -17.93 -17.01 -18.29
CA GLN A 53 -17.85 -16.08 -17.16
C GLN A 53 -17.13 -16.71 -15.97
N PHE A 54 -17.46 -17.96 -15.62
CA PHE A 54 -16.78 -18.69 -14.56
C PHE A 54 -15.27 -18.82 -14.83
N TRP A 55 -14.91 -19.22 -16.05
CA TRP A 55 -13.51 -19.40 -16.42
C TRP A 55 -12.73 -18.08 -16.43
N LEU A 56 -13.31 -17.00 -16.97
CA LEU A 56 -12.69 -15.68 -16.89
C LEU A 56 -12.56 -15.18 -15.45
N ASN A 57 -13.52 -15.48 -14.59
CA ASN A 57 -13.43 -15.12 -13.19
C ASN A 57 -12.23 -15.82 -12.55
N GLU A 58 -12.11 -17.14 -12.74
CA GLU A 58 -10.99 -17.94 -12.21
C GLU A 58 -9.63 -17.41 -12.69
N LEU A 59 -9.50 -17.14 -13.99
CA LEU A 59 -8.27 -16.58 -14.57
C LEU A 59 -7.90 -15.20 -13.99
N ASN A 60 -8.88 -14.42 -13.55
CA ASN A 60 -8.65 -13.09 -13.00
C ASN A 60 -8.57 -13.07 -11.47
N THR A 61 -9.00 -14.13 -10.78
CA THR A 61 -9.02 -14.21 -9.31
C THR A 61 -7.65 -13.94 -8.72
N ASP A 62 -6.59 -14.58 -9.22
CA ASP A 62 -5.24 -14.40 -8.68
C ASP A 62 -4.69 -13.00 -8.91
N ARG A 63 -4.99 -12.39 -10.07
CA ARG A 63 -4.61 -11.01 -10.36
C ARG A 63 -5.36 -10.01 -9.49
N ARG A 64 -6.66 -10.24 -9.26
CA ARG A 64 -7.47 -9.42 -8.36
C ARG A 64 -6.95 -9.53 -6.93
N LYS A 65 -6.73 -10.75 -6.43
CA LYS A 65 -6.12 -10.99 -5.12
C LYS A 65 -4.77 -10.27 -4.99
N LEU A 66 -3.91 -10.38 -6.00
CA LEU A 66 -2.61 -9.69 -6.00
C LEU A 66 -2.77 -8.17 -5.96
N TYR A 67 -3.67 -7.62 -6.77
CA TYR A 67 -3.99 -6.20 -6.75
C TYR A 67 -4.52 -5.75 -5.38
N ASP A 68 -5.47 -6.49 -4.80
CA ASP A 68 -6.05 -6.17 -3.50
C ASP A 68 -4.99 -6.21 -2.39
N MET A 69 -4.13 -7.23 -2.38
CA MET A 69 -3.01 -7.31 -1.42
C MET A 69 -2.02 -6.15 -1.57
N ARG A 70 -1.69 -5.76 -2.82
CA ARG A 70 -0.85 -4.58 -3.08
C ARG A 70 -1.53 -3.30 -2.63
N TYR A 71 -2.83 -3.15 -2.88
CA TYR A 71 -3.58 -1.97 -2.51
C TYR A 71 -3.70 -1.80 -0.99
N GLU A 72 -3.94 -2.88 -0.26
CA GLU A 72 -3.94 -2.85 1.21
C GLU A 72 -2.54 -2.56 1.78
N SER A 73 -1.49 -3.14 1.21
CA SER A 73 -0.11 -2.82 1.62
C SER A 73 0.26 -1.37 1.32
N TYR A 74 -0.18 -0.83 0.19
CA TYR A 74 -0.04 0.59 -0.16
C TYR A 74 -0.72 1.49 0.88
N LYS A 75 -1.96 1.17 1.28
CA LYS A 75 -2.66 1.93 2.32
C LYS A 75 -1.94 1.88 3.66
N GLU A 76 -1.43 0.72 4.04
CA GLU A 76 -0.68 0.57 5.29
C GLU A 76 0.56 1.46 5.28
N PHE A 77 1.32 1.51 4.19
CA PHE A 77 2.45 2.43 4.05
C PHE A 77 2.04 3.89 4.22
N VAL A 78 0.99 4.33 3.52
CA VAL A 78 0.46 5.69 3.63
C VAL A 78 0.08 5.99 5.07
N LEU A 79 -0.68 5.10 5.71
CA LEU A 79 -1.15 5.26 7.08
C LEU A 79 0.01 5.42 8.07
N GLN A 80 1.05 4.57 7.99
CA GLN A 80 2.18 4.64 8.93
C GLN A 80 2.99 5.93 8.74
N ILE A 81 3.22 6.38 7.51
CA ILE A 81 3.97 7.62 7.22
C ILE A 81 3.18 8.86 7.65
N GLU A 82 1.86 8.90 7.41
CA GLU A 82 1.03 10.00 7.89
C GLU A 82 0.97 10.04 9.42
N ARG A 83 0.89 8.88 10.09
CA ARG A 83 0.93 8.81 11.57
C ARG A 83 2.23 9.32 12.18
N ILE A 84 3.36 9.12 11.50
CA ILE A 84 4.65 9.72 11.90
C ILE A 84 4.54 11.24 11.82
N SER A 85 4.08 11.76 10.69
CA SER A 85 3.93 13.21 10.48
C SER A 85 2.98 13.84 11.50
N GLU A 86 1.84 13.21 11.74
CA GLU A 86 0.84 13.63 12.72
C GLU A 86 1.38 13.59 14.16
N SER A 87 2.07 12.49 14.54
CA SER A 87 2.65 12.36 15.88
C SER A 87 3.69 13.46 16.15
N MET A 88 4.51 13.79 15.16
CA MET A 88 5.47 14.89 15.26
C MET A 88 4.76 16.24 15.33
N HIS A 89 3.74 16.46 14.48
CA HIS A 89 3.00 17.72 14.47
C HIS A 89 2.34 18.00 15.82
N ILE A 90 1.65 17.00 16.39
CA ILE A 90 1.03 17.10 17.72
C ILE A 90 2.07 17.51 18.77
N GLU A 91 3.22 16.85 18.80
CA GLU A 91 4.27 17.16 19.78
C GLU A 91 4.88 18.56 19.58
N MET A 92 5.05 18.98 18.33
CA MET A 92 5.60 20.29 18.00
C MET A 92 4.65 21.44 18.33
N THR A 93 3.33 21.20 18.26
CA THR A 93 2.29 22.20 18.58
C THR A 93 1.89 22.25 20.05
N GLY A 94 2.23 21.23 20.84
CA GLY A 94 1.91 21.19 22.26
C GLY A 94 2.68 22.25 23.05
N ASP A 95 2.02 22.93 23.99
CA ASP A 95 2.67 23.94 24.85
C ASP A 95 3.73 23.33 25.76
N GLU A 96 3.48 22.12 26.26
CA GLU A 96 4.44 21.29 26.98
C GLU A 96 4.93 20.16 26.07
N VAL A 97 6.23 19.88 26.12
CA VAL A 97 6.72 18.63 25.54
C VAL A 97 6.09 17.53 26.40
N GLY A 98 5.17 16.77 25.83
CA GLY A 98 4.65 15.57 26.44
C GLY A 98 5.79 14.58 26.69
N SER A 99 5.48 13.38 27.17
CA SER A 99 6.49 12.34 27.34
C SER A 99 7.21 12.07 26.01
N ILE A 100 8.40 12.68 25.79
CA ILE A 100 9.27 12.46 24.61
C ILE A 100 9.53 10.97 24.41
N HIS A 101 9.57 10.22 25.52
CA HIS A 101 9.66 8.76 25.52
C HIS A 101 8.48 8.10 24.79
N ASN A 102 7.26 8.58 25.01
CA ASN A 102 6.06 8.08 24.35
C ASN A 102 6.08 8.45 22.86
N LEU A 103 6.53 9.66 22.50
CA LEU A 103 6.72 10.03 21.09
C LEU A 103 7.74 9.09 20.44
N LEU A 104 8.93 8.92 21.03
CA LEU A 104 9.98 8.05 20.51
C LEU A 104 9.46 6.62 20.29
N SER A 105 8.77 6.06 21.28
CA SER A 105 8.20 4.71 21.20
C SER A 105 7.18 4.59 20.06
N ARG A 106 6.33 5.60 19.86
CA ARG A 106 5.38 5.64 18.72
C ARG A 106 6.13 5.68 17.40
N LEU A 107 7.13 6.55 17.25
CA LEU A 107 7.93 6.67 16.03
C LEU A 107 8.67 5.39 15.69
N MET A 108 9.29 4.74 16.68
CA MET A 108 9.95 3.44 16.50
C MET A 108 8.96 2.38 15.99
N ASN A 109 7.79 2.28 16.63
CA ASN A 109 6.77 1.32 16.22
C ASN A 109 6.29 1.56 14.77
N HIS A 110 6.12 2.82 14.35
CA HIS A 110 5.74 3.13 12.98
C HIS A 110 6.86 2.77 11.98
N LEU A 111 8.11 3.10 12.30
CA LEU A 111 9.27 2.76 11.48
C LEU A 111 9.47 1.23 11.35
N ASP A 112 9.32 0.49 12.44
CA ASP A 112 9.43 -0.98 12.44
C ASP A 112 8.32 -1.63 11.60
N ARG A 113 7.11 -1.07 11.64
CA ARG A 113 6.02 -1.50 10.76
C ARG A 113 6.33 -1.22 9.30
N ILE A 114 6.88 -0.04 8.97
CA ILE A 114 7.30 0.28 7.60
C ILE A 114 8.38 -0.71 7.14
N ASN A 115 9.42 -0.93 7.94
CA ASN A 115 10.52 -1.83 7.59
C ASN A 115 10.08 -3.28 7.42
N SER A 116 9.24 -3.79 8.34
CA SER A 116 8.70 -5.14 8.22
C SER A 116 7.80 -5.30 6.99
N THR A 117 6.97 -4.30 6.69
CA THR A 117 6.13 -4.29 5.48
C THR A 117 7.00 -4.24 4.22
N ILE A 118 8.07 -3.44 4.18
CA ILE A 118 9.05 -3.42 3.07
C ILE A 118 9.66 -4.81 2.89
N ALA A 119 10.13 -5.43 3.96
CA ALA A 119 10.76 -6.75 3.90
C ALA A 119 9.80 -7.83 3.39
N MET A 120 8.58 -7.89 3.91
CA MET A 120 7.57 -8.88 3.51
C MET A 120 7.07 -8.65 2.07
N SER A 121 6.99 -7.39 1.64
CA SER A 121 6.43 -7.04 0.33
C SER A 121 7.45 -7.08 -0.80
N SER A 122 8.74 -6.92 -0.50
CA SER A 122 9.81 -6.73 -1.49
C SER A 122 10.01 -7.87 -2.48
N ASP A 123 9.65 -9.09 -2.10
CA ASP A 123 9.89 -10.27 -2.95
C ASP A 123 8.68 -10.62 -3.82
N PHE A 124 7.48 -10.18 -3.42
CA PHE A 124 6.22 -10.61 -4.03
C PHE A 124 5.30 -9.46 -4.43
N LEU A 125 4.91 -8.61 -3.48
CA LEU A 125 3.95 -7.55 -3.73
C LEU A 125 4.58 -6.39 -4.51
N PHE A 126 5.79 -5.97 -4.13
CA PHE A 126 6.53 -4.86 -4.75
C PHE A 126 7.98 -5.31 -5.02
N PRO A 127 8.24 -6.03 -6.12
CA PRO A 127 9.57 -6.55 -6.44
C PRO A 127 10.69 -5.50 -6.35
N GLY A 128 11.66 -5.74 -5.47
CA GLY A 128 12.83 -4.86 -5.32
C GLY A 128 12.55 -3.53 -4.60
N LEU A 129 11.43 -3.41 -3.87
CA LEU A 129 11.07 -2.20 -3.13
C LEU A 129 12.20 -1.72 -2.22
N HIS A 130 12.79 -2.60 -1.40
CA HIS A 130 13.92 -2.30 -0.52
C HIS A 130 15.18 -1.75 -1.22
N LEU A 131 15.34 -2.01 -2.52
CA LEU A 131 16.50 -1.54 -3.29
C LEU A 131 16.31 -0.13 -3.85
N SER A 132 15.04 0.28 -4.03
CA SER A 132 14.69 1.54 -4.67
C SER A 132 15.23 2.76 -3.91
N PRO A 133 15.74 3.78 -4.63
CA PRO A 133 16.26 4.99 -4.00
C PRO A 133 15.17 5.75 -3.24
N GLU A 134 13.92 5.73 -3.72
CA GLU A 134 12.77 6.39 -3.09
C GLU A 134 12.49 5.78 -1.72
N THR A 135 12.52 4.44 -1.61
CA THR A 135 12.34 3.75 -0.33
C THR A 135 13.47 4.08 0.64
N LYS A 136 14.72 4.04 0.18
CA LYS A 136 15.89 4.36 1.01
C LYS A 136 15.86 5.80 1.51
N SER A 137 15.49 6.75 0.65
CA SER A 137 15.34 8.16 1.00
C SER A 137 14.29 8.34 2.09
N MET A 138 13.09 7.81 1.88
CA MET A 138 11.98 7.93 2.83
C MET A 138 12.33 7.30 4.19
N VAL A 139 12.85 6.07 4.20
CA VAL A 139 13.25 5.39 5.45
C VAL A 139 14.38 6.15 6.15
N SER A 140 15.35 6.70 5.40
CA SER A 140 16.43 7.49 5.97
C SER A 140 15.92 8.77 6.64
N ILE A 141 14.96 9.48 6.04
CA ILE A 141 14.40 10.70 6.62
C ILE A 141 13.66 10.37 7.92
N VAL A 142 12.83 9.32 7.92
CA VAL A 142 12.15 8.86 9.15
C VAL A 142 13.17 8.43 10.22
N GLY A 143 14.23 7.72 9.83
CA GLY A 143 15.32 7.35 10.74
C GLY A 143 16.05 8.57 11.33
N ASN A 144 16.24 9.63 10.55
CA ASN A 144 16.83 10.88 11.01
C ASN A 144 15.90 11.60 12.02
N ILE A 145 14.59 11.64 11.75
CA ILE A 145 13.59 12.19 12.69
C ILE A 145 13.68 11.48 14.04
N LEU A 146 13.71 10.14 14.01
CA LEU A 146 13.84 9.33 15.22
C LEU A 146 15.16 9.61 15.97
N THR A 147 16.26 9.67 15.24
CA THR A 147 17.60 9.93 15.80
C THR A 147 17.66 11.29 16.49
N ARG A 148 17.22 12.36 15.81
CA ARG A 148 17.17 13.72 16.38
C ARG A 148 16.26 13.82 17.60
N THR A 149 15.13 13.13 17.56
CA THR A 149 14.20 13.07 18.70
C THR A 149 14.82 12.34 19.90
N ASN A 150 15.58 11.26 19.67
CA ASN A 150 16.32 10.57 20.73
C ASN A 150 17.45 11.42 21.31
N GLU A 151 18.20 12.14 20.47
CA GLU A 151 19.24 13.07 20.92
C GLU A 151 18.67 14.14 21.83
N PHE A 152 17.52 14.72 21.45
CA PHE A 152 16.80 15.70 22.27
C PHE A 152 16.35 15.10 23.61
N ARG A 153 15.77 13.89 23.61
CA ARG A 153 15.41 13.14 24.84
C ARG A 153 16.59 13.01 25.80
N LEU A 154 17.75 12.59 25.29
CA LEU A 154 18.96 12.39 26.10
C LEU A 154 19.47 13.70 26.70
N LYS A 155 19.40 14.82 25.96
CA LYS A 155 19.73 16.16 26.48
C LYS A 155 18.80 16.56 27.63
N VAL A 156 17.50 16.33 27.46
CA VAL A 156 16.49 16.62 28.49
C VAL A 156 16.73 15.80 29.76
N GLU A 157 16.98 14.50 29.64
CA GLU A 157 17.30 13.63 30.78
C GLU A 157 18.56 14.07 31.51
N LYS A 158 19.61 14.46 30.78
CA LYS A 158 20.86 14.94 31.36
C LYS A 158 20.64 16.23 32.15
N ALA A 159 19.92 17.20 31.58
CA ALA A 159 19.60 18.46 32.23
C ALA A 159 18.79 18.26 33.53
N ASN A 160 17.85 17.31 33.52
CA ASN A 160 17.06 16.95 34.71
C ASN A 160 17.91 16.34 35.84
N ARG A 161 18.96 15.57 35.51
CA ARG A 161 19.87 14.99 36.50
C ARG A 161 20.82 16.01 37.14
N GLU A 162 21.14 17.09 36.42
CA GLU A 162 22.15 18.08 36.83
C GLU A 162 21.60 19.24 37.69
N GLY A 163 20.29 19.31 37.92
CA GLY A 163 19.67 20.10 39.01
C GLY A 163 19.83 21.63 38.97
N LYS A 164 20.11 22.25 37.82
CA LYS A 164 20.31 23.71 37.70
C LYS A 164 19.05 24.45 37.20
N ASP A 165 18.09 24.73 38.08
CA ASP A 165 16.75 25.21 37.71
C ASP A 165 16.68 26.41 36.74
N ILE A 166 17.50 27.46 36.89
CA ILE A 166 17.40 28.66 36.03
C ILE A 166 18.10 28.47 34.66
N ALA A 167 19.24 27.77 34.65
CA ALA A 167 19.91 27.41 33.39
C ALA A 167 19.12 26.34 32.63
N ARG A 168 18.37 25.49 33.35
CA ARG A 168 17.52 24.43 32.81
C ARG A 168 16.39 25.01 31.96
N ASP A 169 15.71 26.06 32.40
CA ASP A 169 14.59 26.65 31.63
C ASP A 169 15.05 27.34 30.33
N PHE A 170 16.16 28.09 30.36
CA PHE A 170 16.71 28.72 29.16
C PHE A 170 17.34 27.69 28.20
N MET A 171 18.10 26.71 28.71
CA MET A 171 18.64 25.64 27.88
C MET A 171 17.54 24.76 27.28
N HIS A 172 16.48 24.45 28.03
CA HIS A 172 15.33 23.73 27.47
C HIS A 172 14.65 24.51 26.37
N SER A 173 14.46 25.83 26.53
CA SER A 173 13.87 26.66 25.49
C SER A 173 14.73 26.67 24.21
N HIS A 174 16.05 26.85 24.35
CA HIS A 174 16.98 26.84 23.23
C HIS A 174 17.07 25.47 22.53
N ASP A 175 17.29 24.39 23.29
CA ASP A 175 17.39 23.03 22.74
C ASP A 175 16.07 22.56 22.12
N ARG A 176 14.93 22.95 22.71
CA ARG A 176 13.60 22.68 22.14
C ARG A 176 13.40 23.40 20.82
N MET A 177 13.78 24.68 20.74
CA MET A 177 13.67 25.45 19.49
C MET A 177 14.59 24.90 18.40
N HIS A 178 15.81 24.49 18.75
CA HIS A 178 16.73 23.83 17.83
C HIS A 178 16.14 22.51 17.30
N TRP A 179 15.70 21.63 18.19
CA TRP A 179 15.04 20.38 17.83
C TRP A 179 13.83 20.62 16.93
N HIS A 180 12.97 21.58 17.28
CA HIS A 180 11.79 21.92 16.49
C HIS A 180 12.15 22.34 15.06
N ASN A 181 13.20 23.15 14.88
CA ASN A 181 13.66 23.58 13.56
C ASN A 181 14.23 22.41 12.74
N GLU A 182 15.07 21.57 13.33
CA GLU A 182 15.62 20.38 12.65
C GLU A 182 14.52 19.41 12.23
N ILE A 183 13.56 19.14 13.12
CA ILE A 183 12.42 18.28 12.82
C ILE A 183 11.56 18.91 11.71
N ARG A 184 11.34 20.22 11.74
CA ARG A 184 10.56 20.90 10.69
C ARG A 184 11.18 20.73 9.32
N GLU A 185 12.50 20.85 9.21
CA GLU A 185 13.23 20.62 7.95
C GLU A 185 13.05 19.17 7.48
N LEU A 186 13.25 18.20 8.37
CA LEU A 186 13.07 16.78 8.06
C LEU A 186 11.62 16.43 7.69
N LEU A 187 10.62 17.05 8.31
CA LEU A 187 9.21 16.84 7.95
C LEU A 187 8.87 17.43 6.57
N ASN A 188 9.48 18.56 6.19
CA ASN A 188 9.33 19.10 4.84
C ASN A 188 9.97 18.17 3.80
N GLU A 189 11.16 17.64 4.09
CA GLU A 189 11.79 16.63 3.24
C GLU A 189 10.94 15.35 3.13
N LEU A 190 10.39 14.89 4.25
CA LEU A 190 9.49 13.74 4.29
C LEU A 190 8.25 13.97 3.43
N HIS A 191 7.67 15.18 3.46
CA HIS A 191 6.50 15.52 2.67
C HIS A 191 6.76 15.39 1.17
N THR A 192 7.95 15.75 0.70
CA THR A 192 8.32 15.58 -0.72
C THR A 192 8.63 14.11 -1.02
N SER A 193 9.51 13.50 -0.23
CA SER A 193 10.00 12.13 -0.47
C SER A 193 8.89 11.08 -0.38
N LYS A 194 7.90 11.26 0.49
CA LYS A 194 6.76 10.34 0.60
C LYS A 194 5.94 10.25 -0.70
N HIS A 195 5.81 11.35 -1.45
CA HIS A 195 5.06 11.34 -2.71
C HIS A 195 5.78 10.54 -3.81
N ASP A 196 7.11 10.61 -3.87
CA ASP A 196 7.90 9.81 -4.81
C ASP A 196 7.81 8.32 -4.45
N PHE A 197 7.87 7.99 -3.16
CA PHE A 197 7.64 6.64 -2.68
C PHE A 197 6.22 6.12 -3.00
N TYR A 198 5.18 6.93 -2.80
CA TYR A 198 3.81 6.55 -3.18
C TYR A 198 3.66 6.33 -4.68
N ARG A 199 4.33 7.15 -5.49
CA ARG A 199 4.34 7.00 -6.95
C ARG A 199 5.00 5.70 -7.38
N LEU A 200 6.11 5.33 -6.75
CA LEU A 200 6.78 4.05 -6.98
C LEU A 200 5.83 2.88 -6.72
N LEU A 201 5.13 2.87 -5.58
CA LEU A 201 4.16 1.82 -5.24
C LEU A 201 3.00 1.76 -6.23
N ARG A 202 2.51 2.92 -6.67
CA ARG A 202 1.39 3.02 -7.63
C ARG A 202 1.72 2.42 -9.00
N ASN A 203 2.98 2.32 -9.39
CA ASN A 203 3.37 1.66 -10.65
C ASN A 203 3.07 0.14 -10.65
N TYR A 204 2.83 -0.45 -9.48
CA TYR A 204 2.49 -1.87 -9.32
C TYR A 204 0.99 -2.14 -9.18
N LEU A 205 0.17 -1.09 -9.06
CA LEU A 205 -1.29 -1.14 -8.98
C LEU A 205 -1.88 -0.99 -10.37
#